data_AF-A0A478FRG3-F1
#
_entry.id   AF-A0A478FRG3-F1
#
_cell.length_a   1.000
_cell.length_b   1.000
_cell.length_c   1.000
_cell.angle_alpha   90.00
_cell.angle_beta   90.00
_cell.angle_gamma   90.00
#
_symmetry.space_group_name_H-M   'P 1'
#
loop_
_entity.id
_entity.type
_entity.pdbx_description
1 polymer ?
#
loop_
_entity_poly.entity_id
_entity_poly.type
_entity_poly.pdbx_seq_one_letter_code
_entity_poly.pdbx_strand_id
1 'polypeptide(L)'
;MFSLESIKENLGAGLGEREVGFIVDTFKRTALYFFLFGFFVSGLASLLLGAFGEAAFLFILCVGIVGFLSNFVLWWKYWKYQKDPVSVSDSFISTSYFVLFLSYTSACVFSAMYLSSIIAKHVGGLALANFYMMLMVMAVFGLAFLVYMIPVSIGMRMSKRSSIISVGKLLWRCFFAWLGLFVFAAAAIAIALLLSSAFLLVWTILASFLVAFLLTWFFWGAMVVRSIFRMKATVQYIDYENSYEVERWHKFFVFENLWGLLWLVCRLLSIVVRIFAGASRA
;
A
#
# COMPACT_ATOMS: atom_id res chain seq x y z
N MET A 1 6.87 11.84 21.03
CA MET A 1 5.79 12.81 20.76
C MET A 1 6.33 13.77 19.71
N PHE A 2 5.69 13.92 18.54
CA PHE A 2 6.19 14.77 17.45
C PHE A 2 5.79 16.23 17.72
N SER A 3 6.72 17.10 18.10
CA SER A 3 6.47 18.55 18.18
C SER A 3 6.56 19.17 16.78
N LEU A 4 5.80 20.23 16.54
CA LEU A 4 5.79 20.98 15.28
C LEU A 4 7.18 21.57 14.96
N GLU A 5 7.94 21.91 15.99
CA GLU A 5 9.35 22.33 15.91
C GLU A 5 10.25 21.19 15.42
N SER A 6 10.11 19.97 15.96
CA SER A 6 10.89 18.81 15.49
C SER A 6 10.58 18.46 14.03
N ILE A 7 9.36 18.72 13.54
CA ILE A 7 9.00 18.52 12.13
C ILE A 7 9.70 19.58 11.26
N LYS A 8 9.69 20.85 11.68
CA LYS A 8 10.33 21.95 10.95
C LYS A 8 11.85 21.78 10.89
N GLU A 9 12.45 21.31 11.98
CA GLU A 9 13.87 21.00 12.07
C GLU A 9 14.26 19.81 11.18
N ASN A 10 13.49 18.72 11.23
CA ASN A 10 13.69 17.57 10.35
C ASN A 10 13.44 17.88 8.87
N LEU A 11 12.55 18.83 8.54
CA LEU A 11 12.31 19.31 7.18
C LEU A 11 13.51 20.10 6.61
N GLY A 12 14.21 20.84 7.47
CA GLY A 12 15.41 21.61 7.14
C GLY A 12 16.68 20.76 7.07
N ALA A 13 16.71 19.62 7.76
CA ALA A 13 17.86 18.73 7.81
C ALA A 13 18.28 18.25 6.41
N GLY A 14 19.57 18.39 6.11
CA GLY A 14 20.17 17.86 4.88
C GLY A 14 20.16 16.34 4.88
N LEU A 15 19.85 15.75 3.72
CA LEU A 15 20.03 14.34 3.45
C LEU A 15 21.41 14.10 2.84
N GLY A 16 22.26 13.35 3.55
CA GLY A 16 23.53 12.87 3.02
C GLY A 16 23.35 11.79 1.96
N GLU A 17 24.38 11.51 1.16
CA GLU A 17 24.30 10.54 0.05
C GLU A 17 23.94 9.13 0.53
N ARG A 18 24.53 8.68 1.65
CA ARG A 18 24.23 7.37 2.28
C ARG A 18 22.78 7.29 2.76
N GLU A 19 22.24 8.39 3.30
CA GLU A 19 20.85 8.46 3.77
C GLU A 19 19.87 8.39 2.59
N VAL A 20 20.18 9.09 1.49
CA VAL A 20 19.40 9.00 0.25
C VAL A 20 19.44 7.59 -0.32
N GLY A 21 20.60 6.93 -0.32
CA GLY A 21 20.75 5.53 -0.73
C GLY A 21 19.86 4.59 0.09
N PHE A 22 19.90 4.71 1.41
CA PHE A 22 19.07 3.94 2.33
C PHE A 22 17.57 4.12 2.06
N ILE A 23 17.12 5.37 1.88
CA ILE A 23 15.73 5.70 1.56
C ILE A 23 15.33 5.07 0.22
N VAL A 24 16.13 5.25 -0.83
CA VAL A 24 15.85 4.72 -2.18
C VAL A 24 15.76 3.20 -2.15
N ASP A 25 16.69 2.52 -1.50
CA ASP A 25 16.69 1.06 -1.41
C ASP A 25 15.49 0.53 -0.63
N THR A 26 15.12 1.19 0.46
CA THR A 26 13.92 0.86 1.23
C THR A 26 12.66 0.99 0.39
N PHE A 27 12.48 2.14 -0.29
CA PHE A 27 11.31 2.37 -1.14
C PHE A 27 11.27 1.44 -2.36
N LYS A 28 12.41 1.13 -2.96
CA LYS A 28 12.53 0.18 -4.07
C LYS A 28 12.12 -1.23 -3.66
N ARG A 29 12.64 -1.71 -2.52
CA ARG A 29 12.24 -3.03 -1.97
C ARG A 29 10.75 -3.04 -1.64
N THR A 30 10.25 -1.98 -1.01
CA THR A 30 8.82 -1.86 -0.68
C THR A 30 7.93 -1.90 -1.93
N ALA A 31 8.29 -1.14 -2.97
CA ALA A 31 7.58 -1.16 -4.24
C ALA A 31 7.59 -2.56 -4.88
N LEU A 32 8.74 -3.24 -4.89
CA LEU A 32 8.83 -4.61 -5.37
C LEU A 32 7.91 -5.57 -4.60
N TYR A 33 7.86 -5.45 -3.27
CA TYR A 33 6.94 -6.26 -2.46
C TYR A 33 5.47 -5.94 -2.75
N PHE A 34 5.09 -4.69 -2.98
CA PHE A 34 3.71 -4.36 -3.40
C PHE A 34 3.36 -4.98 -4.75
N PHE A 35 4.29 -4.95 -5.71
CA PHE A 35 4.10 -5.59 -7.00
C PHE A 35 3.93 -7.11 -6.86
N LEU A 36 4.85 -7.77 -6.14
CA LEU A 36 4.80 -9.22 -5.93
C LEU A 36 3.55 -9.63 -5.13
N PHE A 37 3.26 -8.96 -4.02
CA PHE A 37 2.08 -9.24 -3.20
C PHE A 37 0.81 -9.03 -4.02
N GLY A 38 0.71 -7.92 -4.77
CA GLY A 38 -0.45 -7.66 -5.63
C GLY A 38 -0.66 -8.75 -6.66
N PHE A 39 0.41 -9.19 -7.34
CA PHE A 39 0.35 -10.28 -8.32
C PHE A 39 -0.09 -11.60 -7.69
N PHE A 40 0.58 -12.02 -6.61
CA PHE A 40 0.29 -13.29 -5.94
C PHE A 40 -1.09 -13.31 -5.28
N VAL A 41 -1.48 -12.25 -4.56
CA VAL A 41 -2.77 -12.15 -3.89
C VAL A 41 -3.90 -12.14 -4.93
N SER A 42 -3.75 -11.43 -6.05
CA SER A 42 -4.75 -11.43 -7.12
C SER A 42 -4.89 -12.81 -7.77
N GLY A 43 -3.76 -13.46 -8.07
CA GLY A 43 -3.75 -14.80 -8.66
C GLY A 43 -4.37 -15.86 -7.74
N LEU A 44 -3.94 -15.90 -6.48
CA LEU A 44 -4.47 -16.81 -5.46
C LEU A 44 -5.97 -16.56 -5.22
N ALA A 45 -6.39 -15.30 -5.10
CA ALA A 45 -7.80 -14.98 -4.88
C ALA A 45 -8.67 -15.46 -6.05
N SER A 46 -8.21 -15.26 -7.29
CA SER A 46 -8.91 -15.74 -8.49
C SER A 46 -9.01 -17.28 -8.53
N LEU A 47 -7.90 -17.99 -8.24
CA LEU A 47 -7.89 -19.46 -8.19
C LEU A 47 -8.83 -20.01 -7.11
N LEU A 48 -8.81 -19.43 -5.91
CA LEU A 48 -9.65 -19.85 -4.79
C LEU A 48 -11.13 -19.60 -5.08
N LEU A 49 -11.48 -18.47 -5.70
CA LEU A 49 -12.85 -18.20 -6.15
C LEU A 49 -13.32 -19.20 -7.22
N GLY A 50 -12.47 -19.51 -8.19
CA GLY A 50 -12.77 -20.48 -9.25
C GLY A 50 -12.96 -21.90 -8.72
N ALA A 51 -12.20 -22.28 -7.68
CA ALA A 51 -12.24 -23.63 -7.10
C ALA A 51 -13.43 -23.85 -6.15
N PHE A 52 -13.78 -22.86 -5.33
CA PHE A 52 -14.76 -23.04 -4.25
C PHE A 52 -16.17 -22.54 -4.57
N GLY A 53 -16.36 -21.78 -5.65
CA GLY A 53 -17.69 -21.43 -6.18
C GLY A 53 -18.67 -20.88 -5.13
N GLU A 54 -19.92 -21.37 -5.15
CA GLU A 54 -20.98 -20.97 -4.20
C GLU A 54 -20.95 -21.73 -2.86
N ALA A 55 -20.10 -22.77 -2.70
CA ALA A 55 -19.86 -23.45 -1.41
C ALA A 55 -19.07 -22.58 -0.41
N ALA A 56 -19.04 -21.27 -0.67
CA ALA A 56 -18.12 -20.29 -0.15
C ALA A 56 -18.31 -19.96 1.32
N PHE A 57 -19.46 -20.22 1.95
CA PHE A 57 -19.69 -19.68 3.30
C PHE A 57 -18.69 -20.21 4.34
N LEU A 58 -18.47 -21.53 4.37
CA LEU A 58 -17.55 -22.14 5.33
C LEU A 58 -16.10 -21.75 5.02
N PHE A 59 -15.75 -21.65 3.73
CA PHE A 59 -14.44 -21.19 3.28
C PHE A 59 -14.19 -19.71 3.62
N ILE A 60 -15.16 -18.82 3.38
CA ILE A 60 -15.13 -17.39 3.76
C ILE A 60 -14.93 -17.28 5.27
N LEU A 61 -15.65 -18.07 6.06
CA LEU A 61 -15.55 -18.05 7.52
C LEU A 61 -14.16 -18.52 7.99
N CYS A 62 -13.63 -19.61 7.43
CA CYS A 62 -12.26 -20.06 7.69
C CYS A 62 -11.21 -19.01 7.30
N VAL A 63 -11.34 -18.41 6.11
CA VAL A 63 -10.44 -17.34 5.63
C VAL A 63 -10.53 -16.11 6.53
N GLY A 64 -11.73 -15.74 6.98
CA GLY A 64 -11.95 -14.64 7.92
C GLY A 64 -11.28 -14.89 9.28
N ILE A 65 -11.41 -16.11 9.83
CA ILE A 65 -10.73 -16.49 11.09
C ILE A 65 -9.21 -16.46 10.92
N VAL A 66 -8.68 -17.02 9.83
CA VAL A 66 -7.24 -16.98 9.51
C VAL A 66 -6.77 -15.53 9.38
N GLY A 67 -7.54 -14.67 8.71
CA GLY A 67 -7.25 -13.24 8.58
C GLY A 67 -7.24 -12.51 9.92
N PHE A 68 -8.17 -12.84 10.81
CA PHE A 68 -8.22 -12.27 12.15
C PHE A 68 -7.02 -12.71 13.01
N LEU A 69 -6.75 -14.02 13.08
CA LEU A 69 -5.64 -14.57 13.86
C LEU A 69 -4.28 -14.08 13.34
N SER A 70 -4.11 -14.03 12.01
CA SER A 70 -2.87 -13.53 11.40
C SER A 70 -2.65 -12.04 11.68
N ASN A 71 -3.70 -11.21 11.64
CA ASN A 71 -3.61 -9.79 12.03
C ASN A 71 -3.23 -9.61 13.50
N PHE A 72 -3.77 -10.43 14.41
CA PHE A 72 -3.41 -10.38 15.81
C PHE A 72 -1.93 -10.74 16.03
N VAL A 73 -1.46 -11.81 15.37
CA VAL A 73 -0.05 -12.23 15.41
C VAL A 73 0.87 -11.15 14.81
N LEU A 74 0.45 -10.49 13.73
CA LEU A 74 1.22 -9.40 13.13
C LEU A 74 1.28 -8.17 14.02
N TRP A 75 0.20 -7.82 14.71
CA TRP A 75 0.20 -6.71 15.64
C TRP A 75 1.22 -6.94 16.76
N TRP A 76 1.24 -8.15 17.34
CA TRP A 76 2.24 -8.54 18.33
C TRP A 76 3.68 -8.50 17.76
N LYS A 77 3.87 -9.05 16.55
CA LYS A 77 5.16 -9.05 15.89
C LYS A 77 5.65 -7.64 15.59
N TYR A 78 4.78 -6.77 15.08
CA TYR A 78 5.08 -5.37 14.82
C TYR A 78 5.49 -4.65 16.10
N TRP A 79 4.78 -4.87 17.21
CA TRP A 79 5.13 -4.29 18.51
C TRP A 79 6.53 -4.69 18.98
N LYS A 80 6.88 -5.98 18.87
CA LYS A 80 8.22 -6.46 19.20
C LYS A 80 9.27 -5.88 18.25
N TYR A 81 8.96 -5.85 16.95
CA TYR A 81 9.89 -5.41 15.92
C TYR A 81 10.17 -3.90 15.99
N GLN A 82 9.18 -3.11 16.42
CA GLN A 82 9.31 -1.66 16.61
C GLN A 82 10.23 -1.28 17.77
N LYS A 83 10.33 -2.12 18.82
CA LYS A 83 11.13 -1.82 20.00
C LYS A 83 12.63 -1.99 19.76
N ASP A 84 13.00 -3.03 19.03
CA ASP A 84 14.39 -3.32 18.70
C ASP A 84 14.47 -4.13 17.40
N PRO A 85 14.66 -3.47 16.25
CA PRO A 85 14.74 -4.14 14.95
C PRO A 85 16.00 -4.98 14.76
N VAL A 86 17.07 -4.71 15.50
CA VAL A 86 18.40 -5.28 15.28
C VAL A 86 18.55 -6.61 16.00
N SER A 87 17.95 -6.77 17.18
CA SER A 87 18.02 -8.04 17.96
C SER A 87 17.08 -9.14 17.47
N VAL A 88 16.23 -8.86 16.49
CA VAL A 88 15.25 -9.82 15.97
C VAL A 88 15.93 -10.84 15.05
N SER A 89 15.64 -12.13 15.22
CA SER A 89 16.20 -13.22 14.39
C SER A 89 15.69 -13.21 12.94
N ASP A 90 16.45 -13.78 12.00
CA ASP A 90 16.01 -13.93 10.60
C ASP A 90 14.74 -14.77 10.45
N SER A 91 14.63 -15.82 11.27
CA SER A 91 13.42 -16.65 11.33
C SER A 91 12.19 -15.82 11.68
N PHE A 92 12.31 -14.90 12.66
CA PHE A 92 11.21 -14.03 13.04
C PHE A 92 10.81 -13.09 11.89
N ILE A 93 11.77 -12.51 11.17
CA ILE A 93 11.48 -11.66 10.01
C ILE A 93 10.73 -12.47 8.96
N SER A 94 11.27 -13.61 8.54
CA SER A 94 10.68 -14.46 7.51
C SER A 94 9.24 -14.86 7.87
N THR A 95 9.00 -15.31 9.11
CA THR A 95 7.64 -15.61 9.59
C THR A 95 6.75 -14.37 9.57
N SER A 96 7.27 -13.17 9.88
CA SER A 96 6.47 -11.93 9.89
C SER A 96 6.01 -11.55 8.49
N TYR A 97 6.89 -11.64 7.48
CA TYR A 97 6.52 -11.42 6.08
C TYR A 97 5.52 -12.46 5.58
N PHE A 98 5.70 -13.73 5.96
CA PHE A 98 4.76 -14.80 5.62
C PHE A 98 3.37 -14.56 6.22
N VAL A 99 3.28 -14.23 7.52
CA VAL A 99 2.00 -13.92 8.16
C VAL A 99 1.37 -12.67 7.51
N LEU A 100 2.17 -11.67 7.14
CA LEU A 100 1.70 -10.48 6.44
C LEU A 100 1.06 -10.82 5.09
N PHE A 101 1.73 -11.66 4.31
CA PHE A 101 1.22 -12.18 3.04
C PHE A 101 -0.10 -12.95 3.24
N LEU A 102 -0.19 -13.80 4.28
CA LEU A 102 -1.41 -14.51 4.62
C LEU A 102 -2.55 -13.56 5.02
N SER A 103 -2.26 -12.51 5.79
CA SER A 103 -3.26 -11.50 6.17
C SER A 103 -3.77 -10.71 4.98
N TYR A 104 -2.89 -10.34 4.04
CA TYR A 104 -3.31 -9.72 2.78
C TYR A 104 -4.19 -10.66 1.96
N THR A 105 -3.74 -11.89 1.76
CA THR A 105 -4.48 -12.89 0.98
C THR A 105 -5.86 -13.12 1.58
N SER A 106 -5.94 -13.34 2.88
CA SER A 106 -7.21 -13.56 3.57
C SER A 106 -8.13 -12.34 3.54
N ALA A 107 -7.62 -11.12 3.80
CA ALA A 107 -8.43 -9.90 3.74
C ALA A 107 -8.98 -9.64 2.33
N CYS A 108 -8.16 -9.85 1.30
CA CYS A 108 -8.55 -9.70 -0.10
C CYS A 108 -9.53 -10.79 -0.52
N VAL A 109 -9.28 -12.07 -0.21
CA VAL A 109 -10.20 -13.18 -0.52
C VAL A 109 -11.52 -13.03 0.21
N PHE A 110 -11.51 -12.72 1.51
CA PHE A 110 -12.73 -12.48 2.29
C PHE A 110 -13.57 -11.38 1.66
N SER A 111 -12.92 -10.25 1.34
CA SER A 111 -13.62 -9.12 0.76
C SER A 111 -14.08 -9.39 -0.65
N ALA A 112 -13.26 -10.07 -1.45
CA ALA A 112 -13.60 -10.51 -2.80
C ALA A 112 -14.87 -11.36 -2.81
N MET A 113 -14.92 -12.37 -1.95
CA MET A 113 -16.05 -13.27 -1.86
C MET A 113 -17.29 -12.55 -1.32
N TYR A 114 -17.13 -11.73 -0.27
CA TYR A 114 -18.23 -10.94 0.28
C TYR A 114 -18.80 -9.94 -0.73
N LEU A 115 -17.95 -9.14 -1.38
CA LEU A 115 -18.35 -8.21 -2.44
C LEU A 115 -18.95 -8.95 -3.63
N SER A 116 -18.38 -10.07 -4.06
CA SER A 116 -18.94 -10.87 -5.15
C SER A 116 -20.34 -11.38 -4.83
N SER A 117 -20.62 -11.77 -3.58
CA SER A 117 -21.95 -12.21 -3.15
C SER A 117 -22.99 -11.07 -3.15
N ILE A 118 -22.55 -9.82 -2.98
CA ILE A 118 -23.40 -8.62 -3.06
C ILE A 118 -23.57 -8.18 -4.51
N ILE A 119 -22.48 -8.12 -5.28
CA ILE A 119 -22.44 -7.68 -6.68
C ILE A 119 -23.13 -8.70 -7.59
N ALA A 120 -23.00 -10.00 -7.35
CA ALA A 120 -23.69 -11.03 -8.14
C ALA A 120 -25.22 -10.87 -8.09
N LYS A 121 -25.76 -10.34 -6.97
CA LYS A 121 -27.18 -10.00 -6.85
C LYS A 121 -27.61 -8.80 -7.72
N HIS A 122 -26.66 -7.98 -8.18
CA HIS A 122 -26.93 -6.69 -8.84
C HIS A 122 -26.40 -6.60 -10.29
N VAL A 123 -25.35 -7.33 -10.68
CA VAL A 123 -24.60 -7.11 -11.94
C VAL A 123 -24.47 -8.37 -12.81
N GLY A 124 -25.22 -9.43 -12.55
CA GLY A 124 -25.42 -10.51 -13.54
C GLY A 124 -24.33 -11.58 -13.64
N GLY A 125 -23.84 -12.09 -12.50
CA GLY A 125 -23.11 -13.37 -12.45
C GLY A 125 -21.72 -13.32 -11.78
N LEU A 126 -21.26 -14.49 -11.32
CA LEU A 126 -20.04 -14.67 -10.53
C LEU A 126 -18.75 -14.32 -11.30
N ALA A 127 -18.72 -14.60 -12.62
CA ALA A 127 -17.55 -14.34 -13.47
C ALA A 127 -17.22 -12.84 -13.59
N LEU A 128 -18.25 -12.00 -13.74
CA LEU A 128 -18.09 -10.56 -13.84
C LEU A 128 -17.68 -9.95 -12.49
N ALA A 129 -18.22 -10.46 -11.38
CA ALA A 129 -17.82 -10.07 -10.03
C ALA A 129 -16.34 -10.39 -9.75
N ASN A 130 -15.86 -11.56 -10.20
CA ASN A 130 -14.45 -11.94 -10.09
C ASN A 130 -13.53 -11.02 -10.89
N PHE A 131 -13.94 -10.61 -12.09
CA PHE A 131 -13.17 -9.67 -12.92
C PHE A 131 -13.01 -8.30 -12.24
N TYR A 132 -14.10 -7.71 -11.75
CA TYR A 132 -14.04 -6.42 -11.04
C TYR A 132 -13.22 -6.49 -9.75
N MET A 133 -13.28 -7.63 -9.06
CA MET A 133 -12.47 -7.86 -7.87
C MET A 133 -10.98 -7.88 -8.19
N MET A 134 -10.57 -8.67 -9.19
CA MET A 134 -9.18 -8.73 -9.63
C MET A 134 -8.67 -7.34 -10.01
N LEU A 135 -9.49 -6.57 -10.73
CA LEU A 135 -9.17 -5.21 -11.13
C LEU A 135 -9.01 -4.28 -9.91
N MET A 136 -9.86 -4.40 -8.89
CA MET A 136 -9.75 -3.65 -7.65
C MET A 136 -8.47 -3.97 -6.87
N VAL A 137 -8.13 -5.26 -6.70
CA VAL A 137 -6.90 -5.68 -6.00
C VAL A 137 -5.67 -5.18 -6.76
N MET A 138 -5.63 -5.39 -8.08
CA MET A 138 -4.56 -4.88 -8.94
C MET A 138 -4.46 -3.36 -8.90
N ALA A 139 -5.58 -2.64 -8.83
CA ALA A 139 -5.57 -1.18 -8.71
C ALA A 139 -4.96 -0.72 -7.38
N VAL A 140 -5.33 -1.34 -6.25
CA VAL A 140 -4.80 -0.96 -4.93
C VAL A 140 -3.28 -1.19 -4.85
N PHE A 141 -2.81 -2.38 -5.21
CA PHE A 141 -1.39 -2.71 -5.16
C PHE A 141 -0.59 -1.99 -6.26
N GLY A 142 -1.17 -1.82 -7.45
CA GLY A 142 -0.56 -1.08 -8.56
C GLY A 142 -0.40 0.40 -8.25
N LEU A 143 -1.42 1.04 -7.66
CA LEU A 143 -1.33 2.42 -7.20
C LEU A 143 -0.31 2.56 -6.07
N ALA A 144 -0.28 1.63 -5.11
CA ALA A 144 0.74 1.64 -4.05
C ALA A 144 2.16 1.50 -4.63
N PHE A 145 2.36 0.60 -5.60
CA PHE A 145 3.62 0.49 -6.35
C PHE A 145 4.03 1.82 -6.99
N LEU A 146 3.13 2.45 -7.75
CA LEU A 146 3.41 3.72 -8.42
C LEU A 146 3.77 4.84 -7.42
N VAL A 147 3.02 4.96 -6.34
CA VAL A 147 3.26 5.96 -5.29
C VAL A 147 4.63 5.77 -4.65
N TYR A 148 5.05 4.53 -4.40
CA TYR A 148 6.36 4.23 -3.79
C TYR A 148 7.52 4.30 -4.80
N MET A 149 7.25 4.22 -6.11
CA MET A 149 8.25 4.44 -7.15
C MET A 149 8.62 5.93 -7.35
N ILE A 150 7.78 6.85 -6.89
CA ILE A 150 8.07 8.31 -6.94
C ILE A 150 9.34 8.66 -6.14
N PRO A 151 9.44 8.36 -4.82
CA PRO A 151 10.64 8.65 -4.05
C PRO A 151 11.88 7.90 -4.58
N VAL A 152 11.72 6.69 -5.14
CA VAL A 152 12.82 5.95 -5.80
C VAL A 152 13.35 6.74 -7.00
N SER A 153 12.47 7.14 -7.92
CA SER A 153 12.84 7.83 -9.15
C SER A 153 13.52 9.18 -8.87
N ILE A 154 13.01 9.89 -7.87
CA ILE A 154 13.57 11.19 -7.45
C ILE A 154 14.90 10.99 -6.73
N GLY A 155 15.00 10.03 -5.82
CA GLY A 155 16.23 9.73 -5.09
C GLY A 155 17.36 9.21 -6.00
N MET A 156 17.07 8.36 -6.99
CA MET A 156 18.07 7.93 -7.99
C MET A 156 18.60 9.08 -8.86
N ARG A 157 17.76 10.07 -9.16
CA ARG A 157 18.21 11.29 -9.86
C ARG A 157 19.07 12.18 -8.96
N MET A 158 18.86 12.11 -7.66
CA MET A 158 19.61 12.89 -6.67
C MET A 158 20.97 12.27 -6.32
N SER A 159 21.08 10.94 -6.21
CA SER A 159 22.35 10.27 -5.92
C SER A 159 23.41 10.58 -6.99
N LYS A 160 23.00 10.67 -8.25
CA LYS A 160 23.89 11.04 -9.37
C LYS A 160 24.43 12.46 -9.31
N ARG A 161 23.86 13.36 -8.50
CA ARG A 161 24.23 14.80 -8.45
C ARG A 161 25.06 15.18 -7.22
N SER A 162 25.44 14.22 -6.36
CA SER A 162 26.24 14.42 -5.13
C SER A 162 25.79 15.62 -4.27
N SER A 163 24.50 15.99 -4.33
CA SER A 163 24.00 17.23 -3.73
C SER A 163 23.24 16.91 -2.44
N ILE A 164 23.67 17.49 -1.32
CA ILE A 164 22.93 17.46 -0.07
C ILE A 164 21.61 18.22 -0.27
N ILE A 165 20.48 17.53 -0.17
CA ILE A 165 19.14 18.09 -0.36
C ILE A 165 18.37 17.96 0.94
N SER A 166 17.64 18.99 1.34
CA SER A 166 16.80 18.91 2.54
C SER A 166 15.62 17.96 2.34
N VAL A 167 15.18 17.30 3.42
CA VAL A 167 13.99 16.43 3.41
C VAL A 167 12.78 17.16 2.83
N GLY A 168 12.59 18.43 3.17
CA GLY A 168 11.50 19.25 2.62
C GLY A 168 11.55 19.38 1.09
N LYS A 169 12.73 19.58 0.50
CA LYS A 169 12.88 19.65 -0.97
C LYS A 169 12.61 18.31 -1.64
N LEU A 170 13.00 17.19 -1.02
CA LEU A 170 12.67 15.84 -1.50
C LEU A 170 11.16 15.64 -1.50
N LEU A 171 10.50 15.86 -0.36
CA LEU A 171 9.05 15.71 -0.21
C LEU A 171 8.27 16.59 -1.19
N TRP A 172 8.71 17.84 -1.40
CA TRP A 172 8.09 18.77 -2.33
C TRP A 172 8.18 18.28 -3.78
N ARG A 173 9.35 17.79 -4.21
CA ARG A 173 9.52 17.19 -5.54
C ARG A 173 8.66 15.94 -5.71
N CYS A 174 8.60 15.10 -4.69
CA CYS A 174 7.76 13.90 -4.74
C CYS A 174 6.27 14.26 -4.77
N PHE A 175 5.85 15.30 -4.05
CA PHE A 175 4.50 15.84 -4.10
C PHE A 175 4.13 16.32 -5.51
N PHE A 176 4.99 17.08 -6.19
CA PHE A 176 4.71 17.49 -7.57
C PHE A 176 4.72 16.34 -8.56
N ALA A 177 5.58 15.33 -8.39
CA ALA A 177 5.55 14.15 -9.23
C ALA A 177 4.24 13.35 -9.04
N TRP A 178 3.77 13.23 -7.81
CA TRP A 178 2.47 12.66 -7.48
C TRP A 178 1.33 13.47 -8.10
N LEU A 179 1.34 14.81 -7.94
CA LEU A 179 0.34 15.70 -8.53
C LEU A 179 0.33 15.59 -10.06
N GLY A 180 1.51 15.52 -10.69
CA GLY A 180 1.67 15.37 -12.13
C GLY A 180 1.07 14.08 -12.66
N LEU A 181 1.22 12.96 -11.95
CA LEU A 181 0.55 11.70 -12.28
C LEU A 181 -0.98 11.84 -12.27
N PHE A 182 -1.51 12.60 -11.31
CA PHE A 182 -2.95 12.86 -11.24
C PHE A 182 -3.47 13.79 -12.32
N VAL A 183 -2.75 14.86 -12.63
CA VAL A 183 -3.11 15.76 -13.74
C VAL A 183 -3.07 15.00 -15.06
N PHE A 184 -2.07 14.14 -15.27
CA PHE A 184 -1.99 13.30 -16.46
C PHE A 184 -3.16 12.31 -16.54
N ALA A 185 -3.49 11.63 -15.45
CA ALA A 185 -4.64 10.72 -15.39
C ALA A 185 -5.97 11.45 -15.62
N ALA A 186 -6.15 12.64 -15.04
CA ALA A 186 -7.33 13.49 -15.26
C ALA A 186 -7.45 13.92 -16.72
N ALA A 187 -6.34 14.31 -17.35
CA ALA A 187 -6.32 14.69 -18.77
C ALA A 187 -6.64 13.49 -19.68
N ALA A 188 -6.07 12.31 -19.40
CA ALA A 188 -6.37 11.09 -20.13
C ALA A 188 -7.86 10.71 -20.02
N ILE A 189 -8.43 10.85 -18.83
CA ILE A 189 -9.87 10.67 -18.61
C ILE A 189 -10.67 11.71 -19.38
N ALA A 190 -10.32 12.99 -19.31
CA ALA A 190 -11.03 14.04 -20.03
C ALA A 190 -11.05 13.77 -21.55
N ILE A 191 -9.92 13.35 -22.13
CA ILE A 191 -9.84 12.96 -23.54
C ILE A 191 -10.74 11.74 -23.84
N ALA A 192 -10.70 10.71 -22.99
CA ALA A 192 -11.55 9.53 -23.15
C ALA A 192 -13.05 9.88 -23.05
N LEU A 193 -13.42 10.81 -22.16
CA LEU A 193 -14.79 11.29 -21.99
C LEU A 193 -15.28 12.11 -23.19
N LEU A 194 -14.42 12.96 -23.76
CA LEU A 194 -14.72 13.72 -24.98
C LEU A 194 -15.01 12.81 -26.19
N LEU A 195 -14.43 11.61 -26.20
CA LEU A 195 -14.62 10.62 -27.26
C LEU A 195 -15.82 9.68 -27.01
N SER A 196 -16.46 9.72 -25.83
CA SER A 196 -17.55 8.81 -25.46
C SER A 196 -18.91 9.53 -25.42
N SER A 197 -19.95 8.94 -26.02
CA SER A 197 -21.32 9.47 -26.00
C SER A 197 -22.17 9.01 -24.80
N ALA A 198 -21.60 8.24 -23.87
CA ALA A 198 -22.34 7.58 -22.79
C ALA A 198 -22.30 8.39 -21.48
N PHE A 199 -23.33 9.21 -21.24
CA PHE A 199 -23.46 10.07 -20.06
C PHE A 199 -23.33 9.34 -18.70
N LEU A 200 -23.84 8.11 -18.58
CA LEU A 200 -23.74 7.29 -17.35
C LEU A 200 -22.32 6.75 -17.09
N LEU A 201 -21.55 6.50 -18.16
CA LEU A 201 -20.15 6.07 -18.08
C LEU A 201 -19.26 7.21 -17.55
N VAL A 202 -19.61 8.46 -17.92
CA VAL A 202 -18.88 9.66 -17.51
C VAL A 202 -18.87 9.83 -15.98
N TRP A 203 -20.04 9.71 -15.35
CA TRP A 203 -20.18 9.89 -13.90
C TRP A 203 -19.47 8.79 -13.10
N THR A 204 -19.53 7.54 -13.58
CA THR A 204 -18.84 6.41 -12.93
C THR A 204 -17.32 6.52 -13.04
N ILE A 205 -16.80 6.94 -14.19
CA ILE A 205 -15.36 7.21 -14.37
C ILE A 205 -14.91 8.36 -13.47
N LEU A 206 -15.66 9.46 -13.42
CA LEU A 206 -15.32 10.62 -12.60
C LEU A 206 -15.33 10.30 -11.09
N ALA A 207 -16.36 9.58 -10.63
CA ALA A 207 -16.44 9.13 -9.24
C ALA A 207 -15.30 8.17 -8.87
N SER A 208 -14.97 7.23 -9.76
CA SER A 208 -13.86 6.29 -9.56
C SER A 208 -12.51 7.01 -9.51
N PHE A 209 -12.32 8.02 -10.36
CA PHE A 209 -11.12 8.85 -10.36
C PHE A 209 -10.97 9.66 -9.07
N LEU A 210 -12.06 10.29 -8.59
CA LEU A 210 -12.05 11.03 -7.34
C LEU A 210 -11.72 10.12 -6.14
N VAL A 211 -12.31 8.92 -6.10
CA VAL A 211 -11.97 7.93 -5.07
C VAL A 211 -10.49 7.54 -5.16
N ALA A 212 -9.98 7.22 -6.35
CA ALA A 212 -8.56 6.89 -6.54
C ALA A 212 -7.62 8.05 -6.11
N PHE A 213 -7.99 9.30 -6.39
CA PHE A 213 -7.27 10.49 -5.94
C PHE A 213 -7.23 10.59 -4.40
N LEU A 214 -8.37 10.42 -3.74
CA LEU A 214 -8.44 10.48 -2.27
C LEU A 214 -7.64 9.34 -1.62
N LEU A 215 -7.70 8.13 -2.19
CA LEU A 215 -6.95 6.97 -1.70
C LEU A 215 -5.44 7.19 -1.80
N THR A 216 -4.97 7.63 -2.96
CA THR A 216 -3.54 7.91 -3.20
C THR A 216 -3.04 9.14 -2.45
N TRP A 217 -3.88 10.15 -2.21
CA TRP A 217 -3.57 11.25 -1.30
C TRP A 217 -3.29 10.72 0.10
N PHE A 218 -4.16 9.84 0.60
CA PHE A 218 -3.98 9.22 1.90
C PHE A 218 -2.74 8.33 1.94
N PHE A 219 -2.46 7.54 0.89
CA PHE A 219 -1.22 6.78 0.76
C PHE A 219 0.03 7.67 0.78
N TRP A 220 -0.02 8.77 0.04
CA TRP A 220 1.08 9.73 -0.05
C TRP A 220 1.38 10.33 1.33
N GLY A 221 0.38 10.97 1.94
CA GLY A 221 0.54 11.71 3.20
C GLY A 221 0.75 10.81 4.41
N ALA A 222 -0.04 9.76 4.58
CA ALA A 222 0.00 8.95 5.79
C ALA A 222 1.17 7.96 5.81
N MET A 223 1.63 7.50 4.63
CA MET A 223 2.63 6.44 4.53
C MET A 223 3.96 6.95 4.00
N VAL A 224 4.03 7.54 2.80
CA VAL A 224 5.32 7.94 2.21
C VAL A 224 5.99 9.06 3.02
N VAL A 225 5.23 10.13 3.31
CA VAL A 225 5.76 11.26 4.09
C VAL A 225 6.18 10.82 5.48
N ARG A 226 5.30 10.08 6.20
CA ARG A 226 5.59 9.54 7.53
C ARG A 226 6.83 8.63 7.53
N SER A 227 6.95 7.75 6.55
CA SER A 227 8.05 6.80 6.42
C SER A 227 9.37 7.52 6.18
N ILE A 228 9.41 8.55 5.31
CA ILE A 228 10.60 9.39 5.09
C ILE A 228 11.02 10.10 6.38
N PHE A 229 10.07 10.68 7.14
CA PHE A 229 10.39 11.34 8.40
C PHE A 229 10.96 10.36 9.43
N ARG A 230 10.36 9.18 9.58
CA ARG A 230 10.87 8.15 10.50
C ARG A 230 12.23 7.64 10.06
N MET A 231 12.43 7.36 8.78
CA MET A 231 13.73 6.97 8.24
C MET A 231 14.77 8.04 8.56
N LYS A 232 14.49 9.32 8.31
CA LYS A 232 15.44 10.39 8.66
C LYS A 232 15.80 10.41 10.15
N ALA A 233 14.81 10.30 11.03
CA ALA A 233 15.03 10.30 12.46
C ALA A 233 15.86 9.09 12.92
N THR A 234 15.72 7.93 12.28
CA THR A 234 16.40 6.70 12.64
C THR A 234 17.79 6.57 12.02
N VAL A 235 17.95 7.00 10.77
CA VAL A 235 19.15 6.84 9.95
C VAL A 235 20.40 7.42 10.61
N GLN A 236 20.24 8.47 11.43
CA GLN A 236 21.34 9.09 12.18
C GLN A 236 21.97 8.17 13.24
N TYR A 237 21.25 7.13 13.67
CA TYR A 237 21.66 6.20 14.72
C TYR A 237 22.09 4.84 14.16
N ILE A 238 22.06 4.65 12.84
CA ILE A 238 22.43 3.39 12.21
C ILE A 238 23.94 3.36 12.00
N ASP A 239 24.59 2.30 12.49
CA ASP A 239 25.97 2.02 12.12
C ASP A 239 26.05 1.52 10.66
N TYR A 240 26.55 2.38 9.78
CA TYR A 240 26.72 2.09 8.36
C TYR A 240 27.90 1.17 8.03
N GLU A 241 28.82 0.96 8.97
CA GLU A 241 29.94 0.02 8.80
C GLU A 241 29.45 -1.42 8.98
N ASN A 242 28.40 -1.61 9.78
CA ASN A 242 27.76 -2.90 9.99
C ASN A 242 26.67 -3.17 8.94
N SER A 243 27.05 -3.87 7.86
CA SER A 243 26.11 -4.23 6.77
C SER A 243 24.88 -5.03 7.26
N TYR A 244 25.03 -5.82 8.32
CA TYR A 244 23.94 -6.61 8.88
C TYR A 244 22.89 -5.73 9.56
N GLU A 245 23.32 -4.71 10.30
CA GLU A 245 22.41 -3.75 10.94
C GLU A 245 21.63 -2.93 9.91
N VAL A 246 22.31 -2.43 8.89
CA VAL A 246 21.69 -1.69 7.79
C VAL A 246 20.60 -2.53 7.11
N GLU A 247 20.87 -3.82 6.86
CA GLU A 247 19.88 -4.72 6.25
C GLU A 247 18.66 -4.96 7.16
N ARG A 248 18.85 -5.08 8.48
CA ARG A 248 17.75 -5.22 9.44
C ARG A 248 16.85 -4.00 9.46
N TRP A 249 17.42 -2.80 9.43
CA TRP A 249 16.66 -1.56 9.34
C TRP A 249 15.90 -1.45 8.02
N HIS A 250 16.52 -1.81 6.89
CA HIS A 250 15.80 -1.91 5.61
C HIS A 250 14.60 -2.84 5.70
N LYS A 251 14.79 -4.06 6.21
CA LYS A 251 13.71 -5.05 6.38
C LYS A 251 12.60 -4.55 7.31
N PHE A 252 12.94 -3.80 8.34
CA PHE A 252 11.97 -3.20 9.26
C PHE A 252 11.11 -2.13 8.57
N PHE A 253 11.71 -1.16 7.89
CA PHE A 253 10.95 -0.09 7.24
C PHE A 253 10.09 -0.62 6.08
N VAL A 254 10.60 -1.61 5.32
CA VAL A 254 9.81 -2.31 4.31
C VAL A 254 8.59 -2.99 4.97
N PHE A 255 8.80 -3.70 6.08
CA PHE A 255 7.71 -4.35 6.82
C PHE A 255 6.70 -3.33 7.36
N GLU A 256 7.15 -2.20 7.91
CA GLU A 256 6.27 -1.14 8.41
C GLU A 256 5.38 -0.57 7.29
N ASN A 257 5.97 -0.27 6.12
CA ASN A 257 5.23 0.23 4.97
C ASN A 257 4.21 -0.80 4.46
N LEU A 258 4.59 -2.08 4.40
CA LEU A 258 3.67 -3.15 4.02
C LEU A 258 2.57 -3.35 5.07
N TRP A 259 2.87 -3.23 6.36
CA TRP A 259 1.89 -3.35 7.43
C TRP A 259 0.88 -2.19 7.42
N GLY A 260 1.33 -0.95 7.22
CA GLY A 260 0.41 0.19 7.15
C GLY A 260 -0.48 0.17 5.90
N LEU A 261 -0.02 -0.38 4.76
CA LEU A 261 -0.91 -0.62 3.61
C LEU A 261 -2.00 -1.64 3.98
N LEU A 262 -1.68 -2.71 4.70
CA LEU A 262 -2.67 -3.73 5.09
C LEU A 262 -3.77 -3.11 5.94
N TRP A 263 -3.39 -2.29 6.91
CA TRP A 263 -4.35 -1.59 7.76
C TRP A 263 -5.29 -0.68 6.95
N LEU A 264 -4.73 0.02 5.97
CA LEU A 264 -5.47 0.90 5.07
C LEU A 264 -6.41 0.09 4.17
N VAL A 265 -5.94 -1.01 3.58
CA VAL A 265 -6.76 -1.96 2.81
C VAL A 265 -7.92 -2.47 3.65
N CYS A 266 -7.67 -2.98 4.85
CA CYS A 266 -8.73 -3.44 5.76
C CYS A 266 -9.74 -2.33 6.09
N ARG A 267 -9.29 -1.09 6.27
CA ARG A 267 -10.17 0.05 6.55
C ARG A 267 -11.03 0.43 5.35
N LEU A 268 -10.46 0.44 4.15
CA LEU A 268 -11.22 0.67 2.91
C LEU A 268 -12.24 -0.43 2.67
N LEU A 269 -11.83 -1.68 2.82
CA LEU A 269 -12.72 -2.84 2.70
C LEU A 269 -13.88 -2.73 3.72
N SER A 270 -13.61 -2.33 4.97
CA SER A 270 -14.67 -2.12 5.96
C SER A 270 -15.63 -0.98 5.57
N ILE A 271 -15.14 0.12 5.00
CA ILE A 271 -16.00 1.22 4.53
C ILE A 271 -16.90 0.73 3.38
N VAL A 272 -16.30 0.06 2.40
CA VAL A 272 -17.01 -0.52 1.25
C VAL A 272 -18.10 -1.48 1.73
N VAL A 273 -17.76 -2.42 2.62
CA VAL A 273 -18.73 -3.36 3.21
C VAL A 273 -19.88 -2.63 3.91
N ARG A 274 -19.61 -1.58 4.69
CA ARG A 274 -20.65 -0.80 5.37
C ARG A 274 -21.57 -0.06 4.40
N ILE A 275 -21.03 0.53 3.34
CA ILE A 275 -21.82 1.23 2.32
C ILE A 275 -22.76 0.24 1.63
N PHE A 276 -22.25 -0.92 1.20
CA PHE A 276 -23.07 -1.94 0.53
C PHE A 276 -24.07 -2.62 1.48
N ALA A 277 -23.70 -2.88 2.74
CA ALA A 277 -24.64 -3.42 3.73
C ALA A 277 -25.74 -2.42 4.08
N GLY A 278 -25.42 -1.12 4.16
CA GLY A 278 -26.40 -0.05 4.33
C GLY A 278 -27.34 0.08 3.12
N ALA A 279 -26.80 -0.01 1.91
CA ALA A 279 -27.58 0.00 0.67
C ALA A 279 -28.51 -1.21 0.55
N SER A 280 -28.13 -2.39 1.06
CA SER A 280 -28.97 -3.60 1.06
C SER A 280 -30.15 -3.56 2.06
N ARG A 281 -30.20 -2.55 2.94
CA ARG A 281 -31.28 -2.34 3.91
C ARG A 281 -32.26 -1.24 3.50
N ALA A 282 -31.95 -0.50 2.44
CA ALA A 282 -32.81 0.53 1.85
C ALA A 282 -33.57 -0.06 0.65
#